data_AF-A0A818RSY2-F1
#
_entry.id   AF-A0A818RSY2-F1
#
_cell.length_a   1.000
_cell.length_b   1.000
_cell.length_c   1.000
_cell.angle_alpha   90.00
_cell.angle_beta   90.00
_cell.angle_gamma   90.00
#
_symmetry.space_group_name_H-M   'P 1'
#
loop_
_entity.id
_entity.type
_entity.pdbx_description
1 polymer ?
#
loop_
_entity_poly.entity_id
_entity_poly.type
_entity_poly.pdbx_seq_one_letter_code
_entity_poly.pdbx_strand_id
1 'polypeptide(L)'
;MLLSLIFILLINAILNAQQIEFWLTDPDAKILFQQQSFISPNSDNQINNIIININENETYQTMDGFGYTLTGGSAMHLHNLDNTTRAQILQELFNTDKNNIGVSYLRLSIGASDLDEVVFSYNDLPPGEVDLNMTHFDLGHDRLHVIPILKEILAINPNIKLLGSPWSPPIWMKTNKNSIGGSLLSEYYDAYALYFVRYIQEMKKEGIIIDAITIQNEPLHPGNNPSLLMLDLIQALFIKQSLGPAFRKHSINTKIIIYDHNADRPDYPITVLKDSEASQYVDGSAFHLYAGTINALSSVHDRFPDKNLYFTEQWVGAPGNLKGDLVWHVKNLIVGATRNWARNVLEWNLAADPNLEPHTPGGCTLCLGALTIDRNQVFSPRNPAYYIIAHAAKFVRPNSIRIGSNIVSGLPNVAFQREDDKRKVLIVVNENDSGTQTFQIQCNGKVYNTSLNGGSVGTYIC
;
A
#
# COMPACT_ATOMS: atom_id res chain seq x y z
N MET A 1 -50.79 -9.71 17.08
CA MET A 1 -49.46 -10.22 17.50
C MET A 1 -48.45 -10.22 16.34
N LEU A 2 -48.74 -10.83 15.18
CA LEU A 2 -47.80 -10.88 14.05
C LEU A 2 -47.42 -9.49 13.49
N LEU A 3 -48.39 -8.58 13.34
CA LEU A 3 -48.12 -7.20 12.90
C LEU A 3 -47.27 -6.41 13.91
N SER A 4 -47.48 -6.60 15.21
CA SER A 4 -46.70 -5.91 16.25
C SER A 4 -45.25 -6.41 16.30
N LEU A 5 -45.02 -7.71 16.05
CA LEU A 5 -43.67 -8.27 15.96
C LEU A 5 -42.91 -7.73 14.73
N ILE A 6 -43.59 -7.67 13.57
CA ILE A 6 -43.04 -7.11 12.33
C ILE A 6 -42.70 -5.62 12.50
N PHE A 7 -43.56 -4.86 13.18
CA PHE A 7 -43.34 -3.43 13.43
C PHE A 7 -42.16 -3.17 14.38
N ILE A 8 -42.01 -3.98 15.44
CA ILE A 8 -40.86 -3.90 16.36
C ILE A 8 -39.56 -4.31 15.66
N LEU A 9 -39.59 -5.34 14.81
CA LEU A 9 -38.43 -5.75 14.00
C LEU A 9 -38.01 -4.67 13.00
N LEU A 10 -38.97 -4.01 12.33
CA LEU A 10 -38.71 -2.89 11.43
C LEU A 10 -38.15 -1.66 12.16
N ILE A 11 -38.68 -1.32 13.33
CA ILE A 11 -38.18 -0.18 14.13
C ILE A 11 -36.76 -0.46 14.62
N ASN A 12 -36.45 -1.66 15.10
CA ASN A 12 -35.09 -2.02 15.51
C ASN A 12 -34.12 -2.04 14.33
N ALA A 13 -34.56 -2.47 13.14
CA ALA A 13 -33.76 -2.38 11.93
C ALA A 13 -33.49 -0.92 11.51
N ILE A 14 -34.48 -0.03 11.61
CA ILE A 14 -34.36 1.40 11.28
C ILE A 14 -33.49 2.16 12.31
N LEU A 15 -33.60 1.82 13.60
CA LEU A 15 -32.75 2.40 14.65
C LEU A 15 -31.29 1.96 14.53
N ASN A 16 -31.04 0.67 14.23
CA ASN A 16 -29.68 0.18 13.96
C ASN A 16 -29.09 0.77 12.66
N ALA A 17 -29.90 1.03 11.64
CA ALA A 17 -29.48 1.69 10.41
C ALA A 17 -29.07 3.17 10.59
N GLN A 18 -29.23 3.72 11.79
CA GLN A 18 -28.91 5.11 12.12
C GLN A 18 -27.78 5.23 13.15
N GLN A 19 -27.08 4.15 13.47
CA GLN A 19 -25.92 4.16 14.36
C GLN A 19 -24.62 4.15 13.56
N ILE A 20 -23.55 4.67 14.17
CA ILE A 20 -22.19 4.59 13.62
C ILE A 20 -21.45 3.41 14.24
N GLU A 21 -20.88 2.53 13.41
CA GLU A 21 -19.87 1.58 13.87
C GLU A 21 -18.57 2.32 14.17
N PHE A 22 -17.91 2.02 15.28
CA PHE A 22 -16.67 2.68 15.69
C PHE A 22 -15.59 1.64 15.99
N TRP A 23 -14.43 1.77 15.36
CA TRP A 23 -13.24 0.95 15.58
C TRP A 23 -12.11 1.82 16.10
N LEU A 24 -11.42 1.36 17.14
CA LEU A 24 -10.45 2.15 17.89
C LEU A 24 -9.11 1.42 18.02
N THR A 25 -8.03 2.16 17.81
CA THR A 25 -6.71 1.85 18.38
C THR A 25 -6.35 2.97 19.33
N ASP A 26 -6.20 2.63 20.62
CA ASP A 26 -5.76 3.52 21.69
C ASP A 26 -4.60 2.84 22.43
N PRO A 27 -3.35 3.22 22.14
CA PRO A 27 -2.17 2.60 22.74
C PRO A 27 -2.13 2.73 24.27
N ASP A 28 -2.55 3.88 24.81
CA ASP A 28 -2.51 4.14 26.26
C ASP A 28 -3.57 3.29 26.99
N ALA A 29 -4.75 3.12 26.38
CA ALA A 29 -5.80 2.24 26.88
C ALA A 29 -5.60 0.75 26.50
N LYS A 30 -4.53 0.41 25.76
CA LYS A 30 -4.24 -0.94 25.24
C LYS A 30 -5.37 -1.51 24.36
N ILE A 31 -6.10 -0.65 23.66
CA ILE A 31 -7.11 -1.05 22.68
C ILE A 31 -6.42 -1.15 21.32
N LEU A 32 -6.47 -2.32 20.69
CA LEU A 32 -5.71 -2.63 19.49
C LEU A 32 -6.65 -3.02 18.35
N PHE A 33 -7.08 -2.03 17.57
CA PHE A 33 -8.05 -2.14 16.48
C PHE A 33 -9.28 -2.99 16.85
N GLN A 34 -10.06 -2.50 17.81
CA GLN A 34 -11.25 -3.20 18.32
C GLN A 34 -12.51 -2.39 18.07
N GLN A 35 -13.59 -3.07 17.70
CA GLN A 35 -14.91 -2.48 17.63
C GLN A 35 -15.38 -2.03 19.02
N GLN A 36 -15.83 -0.79 19.10
CA GLN A 36 -16.41 -0.17 20.28
C GLN A 36 -17.94 -0.23 20.22
N SER A 37 -18.60 0.24 21.27
CA SER A 37 -20.05 0.40 21.27
C SER A 37 -20.50 1.33 20.13
N PHE A 38 -21.61 0.98 19.48
CA PHE A 38 -22.22 1.80 18.44
C PHE A 38 -22.55 3.19 18.96
N ILE A 39 -22.30 4.21 18.12
CA ILE A 39 -22.59 5.60 18.47
C ILE A 39 -23.98 5.94 17.96
N SER A 40 -24.87 6.32 18.88
CA SER A 40 -26.23 6.75 18.55
C SER A 40 -26.27 8.23 18.17
N PRO A 41 -27.20 8.64 17.30
CA PRO A 41 -27.33 10.03 16.90
C PRO A 41 -27.76 10.89 18.10
N ASN A 42 -27.25 12.12 18.15
CA ASN A 42 -27.61 13.10 19.16
C ASN A 42 -29.10 13.48 19.02
N SER A 43 -29.86 13.40 20.11
CA SER A 43 -31.29 13.71 20.13
C SER A 43 -31.60 15.19 19.94
N ASP A 44 -30.68 16.08 20.35
CA ASP A 44 -30.94 17.52 20.37
C ASP A 44 -30.31 18.29 19.20
N ASN A 45 -29.61 17.62 18.27
CA ASN A 45 -28.87 18.25 17.15
C ASN A 45 -27.99 19.46 17.57
N GLN A 46 -27.66 19.60 18.86
CA GLN A 46 -26.84 20.70 19.35
C GLN A 46 -25.45 20.55 18.76
N ILE A 47 -25.03 21.56 18.01
CA ILE A 47 -23.73 21.62 17.35
C ILE A 47 -22.70 22.10 18.37
N ASN A 48 -21.70 21.27 18.66
CA ASN A 48 -20.51 21.64 19.43
C ASN A 48 -19.52 22.39 18.52
N ASN A 49 -18.52 23.05 19.13
CA ASN A 49 -17.55 23.87 18.37
C ASN A 49 -16.67 23.07 17.39
N ILE A 50 -16.50 21.75 17.58
CA ILE A 50 -15.67 20.90 16.71
C ILE A 50 -16.55 19.86 16.03
N ILE A 51 -16.73 20.01 14.72
CA ILE A 51 -17.52 19.10 13.89
C ILE A 51 -16.74 18.70 12.63
N ILE A 52 -16.75 17.40 12.32
CA ILE A 52 -16.27 16.83 11.07
C ILE A 52 -17.50 16.53 10.20
N ASN A 53 -17.63 17.29 9.12
CA ASN A 53 -18.71 17.19 8.14
C ASN A 53 -18.24 16.32 6.96
N ILE A 54 -18.93 15.22 6.71
CA ILE A 54 -18.71 14.39 5.52
C ILE A 54 -19.56 14.95 4.38
N ASN A 55 -18.93 15.29 3.25
CA ASN A 55 -19.59 15.79 2.05
C ASN A 55 -19.46 14.78 0.90
N GLU A 56 -20.50 13.98 0.69
CA GLU A 56 -20.57 13.00 -0.41
C GLU A 56 -20.70 13.63 -1.79
N ASN A 57 -21.07 14.91 -1.89
CA ASN A 57 -21.18 15.64 -3.16
C ASN A 57 -19.82 16.11 -3.69
N GLU A 58 -18.77 16.03 -2.86
CA GLU A 58 -17.39 16.29 -3.27
C GLU A 58 -16.66 14.96 -3.42
N THR A 59 -16.44 14.51 -4.65
CA THR A 59 -15.75 13.26 -4.96
C THR A 59 -14.35 13.51 -5.50
N TYR A 60 -13.43 12.59 -5.21
CA TYR A 60 -12.03 12.64 -5.65
C TYR A 60 -11.67 11.32 -6.36
N GLN A 61 -10.47 10.79 -6.12
CA GLN A 61 -10.00 9.56 -6.76
C GLN A 61 -10.69 8.29 -6.22
N THR A 62 -10.73 7.27 -7.07
CA THR A 62 -11.08 5.89 -6.71
C THR A 62 -9.88 5.19 -6.07
N MET A 63 -10.14 4.48 -4.97
CA MET A 63 -9.13 3.77 -4.18
C MET A 63 -8.86 2.38 -4.76
N ASP A 64 -7.59 2.06 -4.99
CA ASP A 64 -7.11 0.76 -5.45
C ASP A 64 -6.91 -0.20 -4.28
N GLY A 65 -6.38 0.30 -3.14
CA GLY A 65 -6.28 -0.51 -1.93
C GLY A 65 -5.21 -0.10 -0.94
N PHE A 66 -5.10 -0.87 0.13
CA PHE A 66 -4.17 -0.65 1.23
C PHE A 66 -3.49 -1.97 1.57
N GLY A 67 -2.22 -1.91 1.97
CA GLY A 67 -1.49 -3.11 2.34
C GLY A 67 0.00 -2.91 2.54
N TYR A 68 0.77 -3.87 2.04
CA TYR A 68 2.17 -4.07 2.38
C TYR A 68 3.00 -4.47 1.16
N THR A 69 4.31 -4.57 1.33
CA THR A 69 5.16 -5.37 0.45
C THR A 69 5.33 -6.77 0.99
N LEU A 70 5.01 -7.76 0.15
CA LEU A 70 5.40 -9.15 0.36
C LEU A 70 6.81 -9.33 -0.22
N THR A 71 7.82 -9.02 0.60
CA THR A 71 9.24 -9.27 0.27
C THR A 71 9.55 -10.77 0.24
N GLY A 72 10.68 -11.17 -0.34
CA GLY A 72 11.10 -12.57 -0.29
C GLY A 72 11.28 -13.09 1.15
N GLY A 73 11.86 -12.26 2.04
CA GLY A 73 11.93 -12.54 3.46
C GLY A 73 10.56 -12.69 4.14
N SER A 74 9.62 -11.78 3.86
CA SER A 74 8.24 -11.90 4.35
C SER A 74 7.58 -13.22 3.89
N ALA A 75 7.72 -13.55 2.61
CA ALA A 75 7.15 -14.76 2.05
C ALA A 75 7.79 -16.01 2.64
N MET A 76 9.11 -16.01 2.86
CA MET A 76 9.83 -17.10 3.51
C MET A 76 9.30 -17.35 4.93
N HIS A 77 9.15 -16.32 5.75
CA HIS A 77 8.64 -16.44 7.11
C HIS A 77 7.22 -16.99 7.15
N LEU A 78 6.34 -16.48 6.28
CA LEU A 78 4.98 -16.99 6.15
C LEU A 78 4.96 -18.44 5.68
N HIS A 79 5.79 -18.80 4.70
CA HIS A 79 5.84 -20.14 4.13
C HIS A 79 6.36 -21.19 5.12
N ASN A 80 7.27 -20.80 6.01
CA ASN A 80 7.86 -21.68 7.03
C ASN A 80 6.95 -21.94 8.24
N LEU A 81 5.85 -21.20 8.40
CA LEU A 81 4.79 -21.56 9.35
C LEU A 81 4.17 -22.91 8.98
N ASP A 82 3.67 -23.64 9.97
CA ASP A 82 2.83 -24.81 9.71
C ASP A 82 1.54 -24.40 8.97
N ASN A 83 0.93 -25.35 8.27
CA ASN A 83 -0.25 -25.08 7.43
C ASN A 83 -1.42 -24.46 8.20
N THR A 84 -1.60 -24.79 9.48
CA THR A 84 -2.72 -24.28 10.29
C THR A 84 -2.47 -22.82 10.66
N THR A 85 -1.28 -22.53 11.18
CA THR A 85 -0.87 -21.19 11.60
C THR A 85 -0.78 -20.26 10.39
N ARG A 86 -0.23 -20.74 9.27
CA ARG A 86 -0.20 -20.01 7.99
C ARG A 86 -1.61 -19.70 7.49
N ALA A 87 -2.50 -20.68 7.42
CA ALA A 87 -3.86 -20.46 6.97
C ALA A 87 -4.60 -19.44 7.86
N GLN A 88 -4.42 -19.50 9.18
CA GLN A 88 -5.03 -18.55 10.11
C GLN A 88 -4.54 -17.12 9.87
N ILE A 89 -3.22 -16.92 9.74
CA ILE A 89 -2.68 -15.56 9.55
C ILE A 89 -3.00 -14.99 8.17
N LEU A 90 -3.02 -15.82 7.12
CA LEU A 90 -3.43 -15.36 5.79
C LEU A 90 -4.93 -15.02 5.76
N GLN A 91 -5.78 -15.75 6.50
CA GLN A 91 -7.19 -15.38 6.66
C GLN A 91 -7.33 -14.05 7.42
N GLU A 92 -6.61 -13.86 8.52
CA GLU A 92 -6.59 -12.61 9.29
C GLU A 92 -6.22 -11.41 8.42
N LEU A 93 -5.19 -11.55 7.58
CA LEU A 93 -4.70 -10.47 6.73
C LEU A 93 -5.60 -10.20 5.52
N PHE A 94 -6.03 -11.23 4.77
CA PHE A 94 -6.55 -11.04 3.42
C PHE A 94 -8.05 -11.28 3.26
N ASN A 95 -8.70 -11.95 4.21
CA ASN A 95 -10.15 -12.11 4.16
C ASN A 95 -10.85 -10.81 4.62
N THR A 96 -12.05 -10.56 4.13
CA THR A 96 -12.88 -9.38 4.45
C THR A 96 -13.90 -9.62 5.56
N ASP A 97 -14.13 -10.88 5.95
CA ASP A 97 -15.16 -11.25 6.92
C ASP A 97 -14.75 -11.02 8.38
N LYS A 98 -15.76 -10.87 9.26
CA LYS A 98 -15.61 -10.90 10.73
C LYS A 98 -14.53 -9.93 11.24
N ASN A 99 -13.47 -10.46 11.85
CA ASN A 99 -12.40 -9.72 12.52
C ASN A 99 -11.15 -9.55 11.63
N ASN A 100 -11.19 -10.01 10.38
CA ASN A 100 -10.07 -9.92 9.46
C ASN A 100 -9.92 -8.48 8.93
N ILE A 101 -8.71 -8.11 8.50
CA ILE A 101 -8.40 -6.73 8.12
C ILE A 101 -8.48 -6.49 6.60
N GLY A 102 -8.63 -7.53 5.77
CA GLY A 102 -8.87 -7.41 4.34
C GLY A 102 -7.86 -6.58 3.55
N VAL A 103 -6.56 -6.83 3.72
CA VAL A 103 -5.51 -6.28 2.85
C VAL A 103 -5.88 -6.52 1.38
N SER A 104 -5.85 -5.43 0.59
CA SER A 104 -6.36 -5.44 -0.78
C SER A 104 -5.32 -5.07 -1.85
N TYR A 105 -4.10 -4.74 -1.44
CA TYR A 105 -3.01 -4.43 -2.34
C TYR A 105 -1.68 -4.92 -1.76
N LEU A 106 -0.91 -5.71 -2.52
CA LEU A 106 0.48 -6.03 -2.22
C LEU A 106 1.44 -5.45 -3.26
N ARG A 107 2.61 -5.02 -2.78
CA ARG A 107 3.79 -4.79 -3.61
C ARG A 107 4.72 -5.99 -3.54
N LEU A 108 5.44 -6.24 -4.63
CA LEU A 108 6.37 -7.34 -4.85
C LEU A 108 7.66 -6.79 -5.44
N SER A 109 8.76 -7.49 -5.18
CA SER A 109 9.99 -7.31 -5.93
C SER A 109 10.00 -8.08 -7.24
N ILE A 110 10.55 -7.47 -8.28
CA ILE A 110 10.87 -8.11 -9.55
C ILE A 110 12.37 -8.46 -9.49
N GLY A 111 12.67 -9.65 -8.99
CA GLY A 111 14.00 -10.05 -8.52
C GLY A 111 14.13 -9.82 -7.02
N ALA A 112 15.35 -9.81 -6.50
CA ALA A 112 15.61 -9.52 -5.09
C ALA A 112 15.24 -8.06 -4.75
N SER A 113 14.76 -7.83 -3.53
CA SER A 113 14.90 -6.56 -2.81
C SER A 113 16.05 -6.63 -1.81
N ASP A 114 16.17 -5.62 -0.96
CA ASP A 114 17.10 -5.62 0.17
C ASP A 114 16.64 -6.49 1.35
N LEU A 115 15.39 -6.96 1.33
CA LEU A 115 14.80 -7.87 2.32
C LEU A 115 14.62 -9.30 1.78
N ASP A 116 15.56 -9.70 0.92
CA ASP A 116 15.79 -11.07 0.47
C ASP A 116 17.04 -11.65 1.13
N GLU A 117 17.14 -12.99 1.21
CA GLU A 117 18.33 -13.68 1.75
C GLU A 117 19.57 -13.45 0.89
N VAL A 118 19.38 -13.36 -0.42
CA VAL A 118 20.46 -13.20 -1.39
C VAL A 118 20.04 -12.25 -2.50
N VAL A 119 21.04 -11.63 -3.13
CA VAL A 119 20.83 -10.80 -4.31
C VAL A 119 20.71 -11.68 -5.55
N PHE A 120 19.64 -11.51 -6.31
CA PHE A 120 19.43 -12.20 -7.58
C PHE A 120 18.58 -11.36 -8.55
N SER A 121 18.66 -11.70 -9.83
CA SER A 121 17.69 -11.34 -10.86
C SER A 121 17.15 -12.60 -11.54
N TYR A 122 16.06 -12.48 -12.30
CA TYR A 122 15.51 -13.62 -13.05
C TYR A 122 16.32 -13.98 -14.29
N ASN A 123 17.43 -13.29 -14.57
CA ASN A 123 18.27 -13.55 -15.73
C ASN A 123 19.76 -13.29 -15.42
N ASP A 124 20.20 -13.76 -14.25
CA ASP A 124 21.62 -13.77 -13.90
C ASP A 124 22.37 -14.80 -14.74
N LEU A 125 23.54 -14.40 -15.24
CA LEU A 125 24.37 -15.17 -16.16
C LEU A 125 25.81 -15.23 -15.67
N PRO A 126 26.60 -16.22 -16.12
CA PRO A 126 28.04 -16.23 -15.92
C PRO A 126 28.71 -14.92 -16.40
N PRO A 127 29.81 -14.48 -15.76
CA PRO A 127 30.50 -13.25 -16.15
C PRO A 127 30.91 -13.24 -17.63
N GLY A 128 30.46 -12.22 -18.36
CA GLY A 128 30.79 -12.02 -19.78
C GLY A 128 29.73 -12.50 -20.75
N GLU A 129 28.69 -13.18 -20.28
CA GLU A 129 27.55 -13.59 -21.11
C GLU A 129 26.46 -12.52 -21.13
N VAL A 130 25.64 -12.54 -22.20
CA VAL A 130 24.48 -11.67 -22.40
C VAL A 130 23.32 -12.50 -22.96
N ASP A 131 22.09 -12.15 -22.59
CA ASP A 131 20.88 -12.81 -23.08
C ASP A 131 19.86 -11.78 -23.54
N LEU A 132 20.05 -11.27 -24.75
CA LEU A 132 19.20 -10.21 -25.32
C LEU A 132 17.76 -10.65 -25.56
N ASN A 133 17.51 -11.96 -25.66
CA ASN A 133 16.21 -12.53 -25.98
C ASN A 133 15.49 -13.13 -24.76
N MET A 134 16.05 -12.99 -23.56
CA MET A 134 15.51 -13.53 -22.31
C MET A 134 15.25 -15.06 -22.38
N THR A 135 16.11 -15.81 -23.08
CA THR A 135 15.99 -17.27 -23.21
C THR A 135 16.29 -18.02 -21.92
N HIS A 136 17.09 -17.43 -21.03
CA HIS A 136 17.45 -17.95 -19.71
C HIS A 136 16.64 -17.30 -18.58
N PHE A 137 15.55 -16.60 -18.88
CA PHE A 137 14.69 -16.02 -17.86
C PHE A 137 14.02 -17.11 -17.01
N ASP A 138 14.18 -17.03 -15.68
CA ASP A 138 13.51 -17.91 -14.72
C ASP A 138 13.12 -17.15 -13.44
N LEU A 139 11.87 -17.35 -12.99
CA LEU A 139 11.38 -16.83 -11.72
C LEU A 139 12.14 -17.42 -10.51
N GLY A 140 12.79 -18.57 -10.67
CA GLY A 140 13.83 -19.07 -9.77
C GLY A 140 13.46 -19.00 -8.28
N HIS A 141 14.09 -18.09 -7.56
CA HIS A 141 13.92 -17.85 -6.12
C HIS A 141 12.46 -17.62 -5.70
N ASP A 142 11.66 -16.92 -6.50
CA ASP A 142 10.27 -16.63 -6.15
C ASP A 142 9.40 -17.89 -6.13
N ARG A 143 9.80 -18.95 -6.85
CA ARG A 143 9.10 -20.24 -6.83
C ARG A 143 9.21 -20.95 -5.48
N LEU A 144 10.18 -20.56 -4.65
CA LEU A 144 10.41 -21.18 -3.34
C LEU A 144 9.37 -20.73 -2.32
N HIS A 145 9.06 -19.42 -2.28
CA HIS A 145 8.26 -18.84 -1.19
C HIS A 145 7.20 -17.83 -1.67
N VAL A 146 7.58 -16.88 -2.52
CA VAL A 146 6.67 -15.79 -2.97
C VAL A 146 5.47 -16.34 -3.73
N ILE A 147 5.70 -17.18 -4.75
CA ILE A 147 4.63 -17.73 -5.59
C ILE A 147 3.70 -18.68 -4.80
N PRO A 148 4.20 -19.62 -3.99
CA PRO A 148 3.33 -20.43 -3.11
C PRO A 148 2.43 -19.59 -2.20
N ILE A 149 2.99 -18.58 -1.53
CA ILE A 149 2.22 -17.69 -0.64
C ILE A 149 1.19 -16.87 -1.42
N LEU A 150 1.55 -16.31 -2.57
CA LEU A 150 0.61 -15.57 -3.41
C LEU A 150 -0.55 -16.44 -3.88
N LYS A 151 -0.32 -17.72 -4.19
CA LYS A 151 -1.40 -18.65 -4.55
C LYS A 151 -2.37 -18.88 -3.38
N GLU A 152 -1.87 -19.04 -2.16
CA GLU A 152 -2.73 -19.13 -0.97
C GLU A 152 -3.52 -17.83 -0.73
N ILE A 153 -2.87 -16.67 -0.91
CA ILE A 153 -3.52 -15.35 -0.79
C ILE A 153 -4.61 -15.18 -1.84
N LEU A 154 -4.36 -15.52 -3.10
CA LEU A 154 -5.32 -15.42 -4.20
C LEU A 154 -6.53 -16.35 -4.02
N ALA A 155 -6.37 -17.47 -3.31
CA ALA A 155 -7.48 -18.34 -2.95
C ALA A 155 -8.43 -17.68 -1.92
N ILE A 156 -7.93 -16.73 -1.12
CA ILE A 156 -8.70 -15.98 -0.12
C ILE A 156 -9.25 -14.68 -0.73
N ASN A 157 -8.40 -13.94 -1.43
CA ASN A 157 -8.72 -12.67 -2.07
C ASN A 157 -8.29 -12.69 -3.55
N PRO A 158 -9.12 -13.25 -4.45
CA PRO A 158 -8.79 -13.39 -5.87
C PRO A 158 -8.71 -12.05 -6.61
N ASN A 159 -9.19 -10.95 -5.99
CA ASN A 159 -9.22 -9.62 -6.58
C ASN A 159 -8.14 -8.69 -5.99
N ILE A 160 -7.22 -9.23 -5.17
CA ILE A 160 -6.12 -8.44 -4.59
C ILE A 160 -5.29 -7.80 -5.72
N LYS A 161 -4.90 -6.54 -5.53
CA LYS A 161 -4.04 -5.83 -6.47
C LYS A 161 -2.58 -6.15 -6.22
N LEU A 162 -1.81 -6.34 -7.30
CA LEU A 162 -0.38 -6.64 -7.24
C LEU A 162 0.44 -5.63 -8.04
N LEU A 163 1.43 -5.02 -7.37
CA LEU A 163 2.40 -4.10 -7.97
C LEU A 163 3.80 -4.72 -7.90
N GLY A 164 4.51 -4.80 -9.03
CA GLY A 164 5.92 -5.21 -9.05
C GLY A 164 6.87 -4.02 -9.18
N SER A 165 8.00 -4.03 -8.48
CA SER A 165 9.09 -3.07 -8.70
C SER A 165 10.45 -3.79 -8.73
N PRO A 166 11.35 -3.54 -9.69
CA PRO A 166 12.71 -4.07 -9.62
C PRO A 166 13.61 -3.16 -8.79
N TRP A 167 14.49 -3.75 -7.97
CA TRP A 167 15.57 -3.03 -7.30
C TRP A 167 16.80 -2.88 -8.20
N SER A 168 17.03 -3.84 -9.11
CA SER A 168 18.08 -3.77 -10.11
C SER A 168 17.73 -4.62 -11.34
N PRO A 169 18.19 -4.24 -12.54
CA PRO A 169 18.30 -5.16 -13.66
C PRO A 169 19.39 -6.22 -13.40
N PRO A 170 19.44 -7.29 -14.21
CA PRO A 170 20.60 -8.20 -14.25
C PRO A 170 21.92 -7.44 -14.40
N ILE A 171 22.96 -7.89 -13.70
CA ILE A 171 24.22 -7.13 -13.61
C ILE A 171 24.91 -6.93 -14.97
N TRP A 172 24.72 -7.86 -15.91
CA TRP A 172 25.30 -7.75 -17.25
C TRP A 172 24.70 -6.59 -18.06
N MET A 173 23.54 -6.06 -17.65
CA MET A 173 22.92 -4.88 -18.26
C MET A 173 23.44 -3.53 -17.72
N LYS A 174 24.31 -3.55 -16.70
CA LYS A 174 24.70 -2.37 -15.93
C LYS A 174 26.09 -1.88 -16.27
N THR A 175 26.29 -0.56 -16.23
CA THR A 175 27.58 0.10 -16.50
C THR A 175 28.72 -0.39 -15.60
N ASN A 176 28.42 -0.82 -14.37
CA ASN A 176 29.40 -1.25 -13.38
C ASN A 176 29.44 -2.76 -13.15
N LYS A 177 28.56 -3.53 -13.82
CA LYS A 177 28.43 -4.99 -13.63
C LYS A 177 28.30 -5.42 -12.17
N ASN A 178 27.60 -4.61 -11.35
CA ASN A 178 27.43 -4.82 -9.92
C ASN A 178 25.95 -4.67 -9.53
N SER A 179 25.50 -5.35 -8.48
CA SER A 179 24.13 -5.24 -7.97
C SER A 179 23.82 -3.88 -7.33
N ILE A 180 24.84 -3.17 -6.84
CA ILE A 180 24.70 -1.85 -6.21
C ILE A 180 25.02 -0.74 -7.22
N GLY A 181 24.13 0.24 -7.32
CA GLY A 181 24.31 1.44 -8.14
C GLY A 181 24.46 1.14 -9.64
N GLY A 182 25.31 1.91 -10.31
CA GLY A 182 25.44 1.86 -11.77
C GLY A 182 24.19 2.36 -12.49
N SER A 183 24.19 2.27 -13.81
CA SER A 183 23.07 2.70 -14.66
C SER A 183 22.82 1.66 -15.75
N LEU A 184 21.60 1.65 -16.27
CA LEU A 184 21.20 0.76 -17.35
C LEU A 184 21.87 1.21 -18.64
N LEU A 185 22.62 0.31 -19.29
CA LEU A 185 23.25 0.60 -20.57
C LEU A 185 22.18 0.66 -21.67
N SER A 186 22.25 1.68 -22.52
CA SER A 186 21.26 1.92 -23.59
C SER A 186 21.13 0.77 -24.58
N GLU A 187 22.23 0.05 -24.84
CA GLU A 187 22.23 -1.13 -25.71
C GLU A 187 21.37 -2.29 -25.19
N TYR A 188 20.98 -2.28 -23.90
CA TYR A 188 20.13 -3.30 -23.30
C TYR A 188 18.72 -2.83 -22.96
N TYR A 189 18.28 -1.66 -23.43
CA TYR A 189 16.92 -1.19 -23.15
C TYR A 189 15.85 -2.16 -23.68
N ASP A 190 16.00 -2.66 -24.91
CA ASP A 190 15.02 -3.61 -25.47
C ASP A 190 15.03 -4.95 -24.72
N ALA A 191 16.21 -5.43 -24.32
CA ALA A 191 16.35 -6.64 -23.52
C ALA A 191 15.70 -6.46 -22.13
N TYR A 192 15.92 -5.32 -21.47
CA TYR A 192 15.32 -5.04 -20.17
C TYR A 192 13.80 -4.82 -20.26
N ALA A 193 13.30 -4.21 -21.34
CA ALA A 193 11.86 -4.17 -21.61
C ALA A 193 11.27 -5.59 -21.76
N LEU A 194 11.99 -6.49 -22.45
CA LEU A 194 11.59 -7.90 -22.57
C LEU A 194 11.65 -8.63 -21.21
N TYR A 195 12.56 -8.27 -20.30
CA TYR A 195 12.60 -8.80 -18.94
C TYR A 195 11.29 -8.54 -18.18
N PHE A 196 10.74 -7.32 -18.24
CA PHE A 196 9.41 -7.03 -17.66
C PHE A 196 8.29 -7.84 -18.32
N VAL A 197 8.30 -7.94 -19.65
CA VAL A 197 7.31 -8.73 -20.39
C VAL A 197 7.34 -10.19 -19.94
N ARG A 198 8.55 -10.77 -19.79
CA ARG A 198 8.73 -12.15 -19.32
C ARG A 198 8.25 -12.33 -17.89
N TYR A 199 8.61 -11.43 -16.97
CA TYR A 199 8.10 -11.47 -15.60
C TYR A 199 6.56 -11.53 -15.56
N ILE A 200 5.89 -10.61 -16.26
CA ILE A 200 4.42 -10.55 -16.29
C ILE A 200 3.82 -11.82 -16.90
N GLN A 201 4.40 -12.33 -17.98
CA GLN A 201 3.94 -13.55 -18.64
C GLN A 201 4.14 -14.80 -17.79
N GLU A 202 5.30 -14.96 -17.15
CA GLU A 202 5.60 -16.10 -16.30
C GLU A 202 4.76 -16.07 -15.02
N MET A 203 4.60 -14.90 -14.36
CA MET A 203 3.68 -14.76 -13.22
C MET A 203 2.24 -15.13 -13.62
N LYS A 204 1.79 -14.71 -14.80
CA LYS A 204 0.46 -15.08 -15.33
C LYS A 204 0.31 -16.58 -15.56
N LYS A 205 1.36 -17.29 -15.99
CA LYS A 205 1.33 -18.77 -16.11
C LYS A 205 1.17 -19.46 -14.76
N GLU A 206 1.65 -18.82 -13.69
CA GLU A 206 1.43 -19.26 -12.30
C GLU A 206 0.03 -18.89 -11.77
N GLY A 207 -0.82 -18.26 -12.58
CA GLY A 207 -2.15 -17.78 -12.18
C GLY A 207 -2.13 -16.44 -11.45
N ILE A 208 -1.00 -15.73 -11.47
CA ILE A 208 -0.80 -14.46 -10.75
C ILE A 208 -0.82 -13.30 -11.75
N ILE A 209 -1.78 -12.40 -11.61
CA ILE A 209 -1.92 -11.23 -12.50
C ILE A 209 -1.24 -10.04 -11.84
N ILE A 210 -0.25 -9.45 -12.52
CA ILE A 210 0.40 -8.21 -12.09
C ILE A 210 -0.39 -7.03 -12.65
N ASP A 211 -1.01 -6.24 -11.78
CA ASP A 211 -1.84 -5.09 -12.16
C ASP A 211 -1.00 -3.89 -12.60
N ALA A 212 0.12 -3.66 -11.92
CA ALA A 212 1.02 -2.55 -12.21
C ALA A 212 2.49 -2.92 -11.99
N ILE A 213 3.38 -2.22 -12.67
CA ILE A 213 4.81 -2.21 -12.34
C ILE A 213 5.30 -0.78 -12.19
N THR A 214 6.31 -0.59 -11.35
CA THR A 214 7.18 0.59 -11.44
C THR A 214 8.45 0.22 -12.20
N ILE A 215 9.10 1.23 -12.81
CA ILE A 215 10.28 1.00 -13.67
C ILE A 215 11.51 0.62 -12.85
N GLN A 216 11.63 1.18 -11.66
CA GLN A 216 12.80 1.04 -10.79
C GLN A 216 12.39 1.49 -9.39
N ASN A 217 12.70 0.69 -8.37
CA ASN A 217 12.62 1.12 -6.98
C ASN A 217 13.65 2.21 -6.71
N GLU A 218 13.23 3.32 -6.11
CA GLU A 218 14.11 4.40 -5.66
C GLU A 218 15.22 4.80 -6.65
N PRO A 219 14.89 5.19 -7.90
CA PRO A 219 15.86 5.38 -8.98
C PRO A 219 16.92 6.46 -8.73
N LEU A 220 16.83 7.23 -7.64
CA LEU A 220 17.83 8.21 -7.22
C LEU A 220 18.65 7.76 -6.00
N HIS A 221 18.48 6.52 -5.55
CA HIS A 221 19.19 5.95 -4.39
C HIS A 221 20.07 4.74 -4.81
N PRO A 222 21.28 4.99 -5.33
CA PRO A 222 22.18 3.93 -5.81
C PRO A 222 22.96 3.22 -4.69
N GLY A 223 22.51 3.31 -3.44
CA GLY A 223 23.22 2.83 -2.25
C GLY A 223 22.75 1.47 -1.74
N ASN A 224 21.50 1.09 -2.02
CA ASN A 224 20.94 -0.17 -1.53
C ASN A 224 21.45 -1.37 -2.34
N ASN A 225 21.24 -2.59 -1.83
CA ASN A 225 21.60 -3.82 -2.49
C ASN A 225 20.38 -4.73 -2.65
N PRO A 226 19.78 -4.84 -3.84
CA PRO A 226 20.21 -4.23 -5.11
C PRO A 226 19.79 -2.75 -5.25
N SER A 227 20.40 -2.04 -6.21
CA SER A 227 19.96 -0.70 -6.63
C SER A 227 20.39 -0.35 -8.06
N LEU A 228 19.73 0.64 -8.67
CA LEU A 228 20.10 1.22 -9.97
C LEU A 228 19.84 2.73 -9.98
N LEU A 229 20.81 3.51 -10.45
CA LEU A 229 20.58 4.93 -10.77
C LEU A 229 19.89 5.06 -12.13
N MET A 230 18.68 5.63 -12.14
CA MET A 230 17.93 5.95 -13.35
C MET A 230 17.37 7.37 -13.27
N LEU A 231 17.97 8.32 -13.97
CA LEU A 231 17.47 9.71 -14.01
C LEU A 231 16.15 9.80 -14.80
N ASP A 232 15.38 10.87 -14.55
CA ASP A 232 14.07 11.13 -15.15
C ASP A 232 14.07 11.07 -16.69
N LEU A 233 15.01 11.75 -17.35
CA LEU A 233 15.14 11.73 -18.81
C LEU A 233 15.48 10.33 -19.34
N ILE A 234 16.23 9.54 -18.56
CA ILE A 234 16.56 8.15 -18.91
C ILE A 234 15.33 7.26 -18.76
N GLN A 235 14.54 7.43 -17.69
CA GLN A 235 13.29 6.69 -17.50
C GLN A 235 12.29 7.01 -18.62
N ALA A 236 12.12 8.29 -19.00
CA ALA A 236 11.28 8.69 -20.12
C ALA A 236 11.75 8.07 -21.44
N LEU A 237 13.07 8.07 -21.69
CA LEU A 237 13.67 7.48 -22.88
C LEU A 237 13.42 5.97 -22.97
N PHE A 238 13.67 5.24 -21.87
CA PHE A 238 13.42 3.80 -21.77
C PHE A 238 11.95 3.45 -22.02
N ILE A 239 11.01 4.23 -21.45
CA ILE A 239 9.57 4.02 -21.62
C ILE A 239 9.17 4.20 -23.08
N LYS A 240 9.53 5.32 -23.71
CA LYS A 240 9.04 5.64 -25.06
C LYS A 240 9.69 4.80 -26.15
N GLN A 241 10.96 4.42 -25.99
CA GLN A 241 11.70 3.67 -27.01
C GLN A 241 11.52 2.16 -26.89
N SER A 242 11.44 1.62 -25.67
CA SER A 242 11.55 0.18 -25.45
C SER A 242 10.33 -0.38 -24.69
N LEU A 243 10.08 0.05 -23.45
CA LEU A 243 9.10 -0.62 -22.60
C LEU A 243 7.66 -0.47 -23.11
N GLY A 244 7.23 0.75 -23.42
CA GLY A 244 5.89 1.01 -23.94
C GLY A 244 5.61 0.26 -25.25
N PRO A 245 6.49 0.35 -26.26
CA PRO A 245 6.39 -0.45 -27.49
C PRO A 245 6.38 -1.97 -27.24
N ALA A 246 7.22 -2.48 -26.32
CA ALA A 246 7.24 -3.89 -25.97
C ALA A 246 5.90 -4.35 -25.35
N PHE A 247 5.32 -3.56 -24.44
CA PHE A 247 4.03 -3.86 -23.84
C PHE A 247 2.92 -3.90 -24.89
N ARG A 248 2.87 -2.93 -25.82
CA ARG A 248 1.92 -2.96 -26.95
C ARG A 248 2.12 -4.19 -27.83
N LYS A 249 3.37 -4.48 -28.24
CA LYS A 249 3.72 -5.62 -29.09
C LYS A 249 3.30 -6.96 -28.47
N HIS A 250 3.43 -7.09 -27.15
CA HIS A 250 3.12 -8.32 -26.42
C HIS A 250 1.73 -8.31 -25.77
N SER A 251 0.88 -7.31 -26.07
CA SER A 251 -0.48 -7.17 -25.53
C SER A 251 -0.53 -7.23 -23.99
N ILE A 252 0.44 -6.57 -23.34
CA ILE A 252 0.51 -6.45 -21.89
C ILE A 252 -0.36 -5.28 -21.43
N ASN A 253 -1.32 -5.57 -20.55
CA ASN A 253 -2.25 -4.59 -19.98
C ASN A 253 -1.81 -4.06 -18.61
N THR A 254 -0.72 -4.60 -18.04
CA THR A 254 -0.14 -4.15 -16.78
C THR A 254 0.23 -2.67 -16.89
N LYS A 255 -0.17 -1.89 -15.89
CA LYS A 255 0.08 -0.44 -15.86
C LYS A 255 1.56 -0.15 -15.63
N ILE A 256 2.03 0.92 -16.26
CA ILE A 256 3.37 1.48 -16.01
C ILE A 256 3.23 2.68 -15.08
N ILE A 257 3.87 2.59 -13.91
CA ILE A 257 3.95 3.66 -12.92
C ILE A 257 5.41 4.15 -12.87
N ILE A 258 5.59 5.46 -12.85
CA ILE A 258 6.92 6.09 -12.88
C ILE A 258 7.37 6.56 -11.50
N TYR A 259 8.63 6.96 -11.41
CA TYR A 259 9.30 7.50 -10.22
C TYR A 259 9.55 6.50 -9.08
N ASP A 260 8.56 6.16 -8.25
CA ASP A 260 8.70 5.19 -7.13
C ASP A 260 9.81 5.58 -6.12
N HIS A 261 9.80 6.84 -5.69
CA HIS A 261 10.77 7.40 -4.73
C HIS A 261 10.21 8.62 -3.98
N ASN A 262 11.06 9.36 -3.28
CA ASN A 262 10.65 10.31 -2.24
C ASN A 262 9.88 11.56 -2.69
N ALA A 263 8.99 12.04 -1.83
CA ALA A 263 8.20 13.25 -2.11
C ALA A 263 9.02 14.57 -2.16
N ASP A 264 10.35 14.52 -2.03
CA ASP A 264 11.25 15.66 -2.15
C ASP A 264 11.65 16.00 -3.60
N ARG A 265 11.44 15.07 -4.55
CA ARG A 265 11.73 15.28 -5.98
C ARG A 265 10.48 15.11 -6.87
N PRO A 266 9.41 15.90 -6.65
CA PRO A 266 8.23 15.87 -7.53
C PRO A 266 8.55 16.34 -8.96
N ASP A 267 9.69 17.00 -9.18
CA ASP A 267 10.19 17.36 -10.50
C ASP A 267 10.47 16.14 -11.39
N TYR A 268 10.89 15.01 -10.81
CA TYR A 268 11.20 13.80 -11.57
C TYR A 268 9.99 13.30 -12.38
N PRO A 269 8.84 12.95 -11.75
CA PRO A 269 7.68 12.51 -12.52
C PRO A 269 7.13 13.60 -13.43
N ILE A 270 7.24 14.88 -13.05
CA ILE A 270 6.86 16.00 -13.92
C ILE A 270 7.70 16.00 -15.20
N THR A 271 9.01 15.78 -15.13
CA THR A 271 9.88 15.70 -16.32
C THR A 271 9.47 14.55 -17.23
N VAL A 272 9.22 13.36 -16.67
CA VAL A 272 8.80 12.19 -17.47
C VAL A 272 7.44 12.41 -18.14
N LEU A 273 6.47 12.97 -17.41
CA LEU A 273 5.11 13.20 -17.91
C LEU A 273 5.01 14.33 -18.95
N LYS A 274 5.97 15.27 -18.98
CA LYS A 274 6.07 16.29 -20.04
C LYS A 274 6.42 15.71 -21.41
N ASP A 275 7.09 14.56 -21.47
CA ASP A 275 7.36 13.88 -22.71
C ASP A 275 6.11 13.09 -23.15
N SER A 276 5.37 13.63 -24.12
CA SER A 276 4.13 13.00 -24.61
C SER A 276 4.33 11.61 -25.20
N GLU A 277 5.51 11.32 -25.77
CA GLU A 277 5.80 10.01 -26.33
C GLU A 277 5.99 8.94 -25.23
N ALA A 278 6.50 9.33 -24.06
CA ALA A 278 6.56 8.46 -22.89
C ALA A 278 5.21 8.41 -22.15
N SER A 279 4.62 9.59 -21.89
CA SER A 279 3.41 9.77 -21.07
C SER A 279 2.20 9.00 -21.60
N GLN A 280 2.11 8.74 -22.91
CA GLN A 280 1.03 7.91 -23.49
C GLN A 280 1.01 6.45 -22.97
N TYR A 281 2.11 5.96 -22.38
CA TYR A 281 2.23 4.62 -21.81
C TYR A 281 2.09 4.60 -20.29
N VAL A 282 2.16 5.77 -19.64
CA VAL A 282 2.24 5.90 -18.18
C VAL A 282 0.85 6.09 -17.59
N ASP A 283 0.51 5.29 -16.58
CA ASP A 283 -0.75 5.40 -15.83
C ASP A 283 -0.65 6.45 -14.72
N GLY A 284 0.51 6.57 -14.07
CA GLY A 284 0.68 7.47 -12.93
C GLY A 284 2.08 7.48 -12.35
N SER A 285 2.25 8.16 -11.21
CA SER A 285 3.51 8.30 -10.49
C SER A 285 3.42 7.74 -9.06
N ALA A 286 4.45 7.02 -8.64
CA ALA A 286 4.57 6.45 -7.30
C ALA A 286 5.49 7.29 -6.42
N PHE A 287 5.18 7.32 -5.11
CA PHE A 287 5.89 8.09 -4.11
C PHE A 287 6.14 7.31 -2.82
N HIS A 288 7.29 7.58 -2.22
CA HIS A 288 7.69 7.20 -0.86
C HIS A 288 7.75 8.46 0.02
N LEU A 289 7.88 8.30 1.35
CA LEU A 289 7.99 9.42 2.29
C LEU A 289 9.18 9.30 3.27
N TYR A 290 10.34 8.85 2.79
CA TYR A 290 11.59 8.94 3.54
C TYR A 290 12.18 10.36 3.53
N ALA A 291 11.84 11.15 2.51
CA ALA A 291 12.19 12.56 2.40
C ALA A 291 11.05 13.38 1.75
N GLY A 292 11.06 14.69 2.03
CA GLY A 292 10.07 15.63 1.48
C GLY A 292 8.81 15.75 2.32
N THR A 293 7.71 16.15 1.67
CA THR A 293 6.41 16.33 2.35
C THR A 293 5.30 15.73 1.53
N ILE A 294 4.30 15.13 2.18
CA ILE A 294 3.21 14.46 1.48
C ILE A 294 2.41 15.39 0.55
N ASN A 295 2.41 16.70 0.83
CA ASN A 295 1.72 17.69 0.00
C ASN A 295 2.36 17.87 -1.39
N ALA A 296 3.60 17.41 -1.60
CA ALA A 296 4.27 17.49 -2.89
C ALA A 296 3.54 16.67 -3.98
N LEU A 297 2.84 15.60 -3.60
CA LEU A 297 2.04 14.76 -4.50
C LEU A 297 0.99 15.60 -5.26
N SER A 298 0.24 16.45 -4.55
CA SER A 298 -0.78 17.31 -5.18
C SER A 298 -0.20 18.22 -6.25
N SER A 299 1.05 18.66 -6.10
CA SER A 299 1.70 19.49 -7.12
C SER A 299 1.94 18.75 -8.45
N VAL A 300 2.04 17.42 -8.43
CA VAL A 300 2.10 16.59 -9.64
C VAL A 300 0.70 16.40 -10.22
N HIS A 301 -0.29 16.12 -9.37
CA HIS A 301 -1.69 16.02 -9.79
C HIS A 301 -2.19 17.31 -10.46
N ASP A 302 -1.93 18.48 -9.87
CA ASP A 302 -2.39 19.77 -10.41
C ASP A 302 -1.84 20.05 -11.82
N ARG A 303 -0.70 19.46 -12.16
CA ARG A 303 -0.06 19.59 -13.49
C ARG A 303 -0.51 18.51 -14.47
N PHE A 304 -0.82 17.32 -13.97
CA PHE A 304 -1.20 16.15 -14.76
C PHE A 304 -2.44 15.47 -14.13
N PRO A 305 -3.61 16.14 -14.14
CA PRO A 305 -4.80 15.66 -13.42
C PRO A 305 -5.40 14.39 -14.03
N ASP A 306 -5.01 14.04 -15.26
CA ASP A 306 -5.36 12.80 -15.95
C ASP A 306 -4.48 11.60 -15.55
N LYS A 307 -3.43 11.83 -14.75
CA LYS A 307 -2.52 10.79 -14.26
C LYS A 307 -2.78 10.47 -12.79
N ASN A 308 -2.65 9.20 -12.46
CA ASN A 308 -2.86 8.70 -11.11
C ASN A 308 -1.65 8.93 -10.22
N LEU A 309 -1.87 9.02 -8.91
CA LEU A 309 -0.81 9.00 -7.90
C LEU A 309 -0.91 7.76 -7.02
N TYR A 310 0.24 7.25 -6.61
CA TYR A 310 0.39 6.02 -5.82
C TYR A 310 1.33 6.27 -4.65
N PHE A 311 1.01 5.72 -3.49
CA PHE A 311 1.91 5.69 -2.34
C PHE A 311 2.35 4.24 -2.11
N THR A 312 3.59 3.94 -2.46
CA THR A 312 4.05 2.57 -2.69
C THR A 312 4.99 2.05 -1.62
N GLU A 313 5.52 2.92 -0.76
CA GLU A 313 6.43 2.50 0.29
C GLU A 313 6.55 3.52 1.44
N GLN A 314 6.45 3.03 2.66
CA GLN A 314 7.06 3.60 3.85
C GLN A 314 7.30 2.49 4.87
N TRP A 315 8.43 2.52 5.57
CA TRP A 315 8.75 1.55 6.61
C TRP A 315 8.34 2.02 8.01
N VAL A 316 8.09 1.04 8.88
CA VAL A 316 8.10 1.23 10.35
C VAL A 316 9.42 0.69 10.89
N GLY A 317 10.07 1.44 11.77
CA GLY A 317 11.37 1.06 12.32
C GLY A 317 11.31 0.28 13.62
N ALA A 318 12.27 -0.63 13.79
CA ALA A 318 12.49 -1.36 15.03
C ALA A 318 13.39 -0.57 16.02
N PRO A 319 13.13 -0.64 17.34
CA PRO A 319 11.93 -1.20 17.95
C PRO A 319 10.71 -0.31 17.66
N GLY A 320 9.57 -0.93 17.33
CA GLY A 320 8.35 -0.17 17.02
C GLY A 320 7.84 0.63 18.22
N ASN A 321 7.34 1.84 17.96
CA ASN A 321 6.66 2.69 18.92
C ASN A 321 5.22 2.88 18.47
N LEU A 322 4.32 1.98 18.92
CA LEU A 322 2.93 1.97 18.48
C LEU A 322 2.26 3.35 18.52
N LYS A 323 2.44 4.13 19.58
CA LYS A 323 1.79 5.44 19.70
C LYS A 323 2.34 6.45 18.68
N GLY A 324 3.67 6.56 18.59
CA GLY A 324 4.30 7.49 17.65
C GLY A 324 4.06 7.08 16.19
N ASP A 325 4.31 5.81 15.87
CA ASP A 325 4.20 5.27 14.52
C ASP A 325 2.76 5.34 14.01
N LEU A 326 1.78 4.94 14.84
CA LEU A 326 0.36 5.01 14.47
C LEU A 326 -0.06 6.44 14.11
N VAL A 327 0.28 7.42 14.96
CA VAL A 327 -0.11 8.82 14.72
C VAL A 327 0.54 9.34 13.45
N TRP A 328 1.85 9.16 13.29
CA TRP A 328 2.58 9.71 12.16
C TRP A 328 2.12 9.07 10.84
N HIS A 329 2.01 7.74 10.79
CA HIS A 329 1.66 7.03 9.56
C HIS A 329 0.19 7.24 9.19
N VAL A 330 -0.75 7.24 10.14
CA VAL A 330 -2.15 7.52 9.82
C VAL A 330 -2.31 8.97 9.36
N LYS A 331 -1.67 9.94 10.03
CA LYS A 331 -1.72 11.35 9.63
C LYS A 331 -1.14 11.59 8.24
N ASN A 332 0.07 11.08 7.98
CA ASN A 332 0.80 11.41 6.76
C ASN A 332 0.47 10.49 5.59
N LEU A 333 0.10 9.23 5.83
CA LEU A 333 -0.07 8.23 4.78
C LEU A 333 -1.55 7.94 4.54
N ILE A 334 -2.25 7.38 5.54
CA ILE A 334 -3.67 7.03 5.37
C ILE A 334 -4.51 8.28 5.08
N VAL A 335 -4.35 9.33 5.88
CA VAL A 335 -4.98 10.63 5.67
C VAL A 335 -4.20 11.41 4.62
N GLY A 336 -2.92 11.68 4.86
CA GLY A 336 -2.15 12.62 4.03
C GLY A 336 -2.01 12.19 2.57
N ALA A 337 -1.62 10.94 2.29
CA ALA A 337 -1.41 10.50 0.90
C ALA A 337 -2.73 10.48 0.12
N THR A 338 -3.79 9.95 0.72
CA THR A 338 -5.11 9.89 0.05
C THR A 338 -5.74 11.28 -0.10
N ARG A 339 -5.53 12.21 0.83
CA ARG A 339 -5.90 13.62 0.65
C ARG A 339 -5.06 14.33 -0.42
N ASN A 340 -3.90 13.79 -0.77
CA ASN A 340 -3.03 14.23 -1.86
C ASN A 340 -3.10 13.27 -3.07
N TRP A 341 -4.31 12.79 -3.38
CA TRP A 341 -4.66 12.04 -4.59
C TRP A 341 -4.06 10.63 -4.74
N ALA A 342 -3.33 10.11 -3.74
CA ALA A 342 -2.87 8.73 -3.79
C ALA A 342 -4.05 7.76 -3.80
N ARG A 343 -4.01 6.77 -4.71
CA ARG A 343 -5.04 5.73 -4.86
C ARG A 343 -4.77 4.50 -4.01
N ASN A 344 -3.56 4.36 -3.49
CA ASN A 344 -3.19 3.31 -2.56
C ASN A 344 -2.27 3.86 -1.46
N VAL A 345 -2.10 3.06 -0.41
CA VAL A 345 -1.06 3.27 0.62
C VAL A 345 -0.51 1.91 1.00
N LEU A 346 0.79 1.72 0.77
CA LEU A 346 1.51 0.49 1.10
C LEU A 346 2.58 0.79 2.15
N GLU A 347 2.49 0.11 3.30
CA GLU A 347 3.62 0.00 4.22
C GLU A 347 4.65 -0.97 3.65
N TRP A 348 5.89 -0.92 4.14
CA TRP A 348 6.99 -1.67 3.54
C TRP A 348 6.90 -3.16 3.86
N ASN A 349 7.51 -3.62 4.95
CA ASN A 349 7.67 -5.06 5.18
C ASN A 349 6.41 -5.70 5.80
N LEU A 350 5.89 -6.78 5.21
CA LEU A 350 4.74 -7.51 5.76
C LEU A 350 5.12 -8.33 7.00
N ALA A 351 6.25 -9.03 6.97
CA ALA A 351 6.70 -9.89 8.05
C ALA A 351 8.24 -9.91 8.17
N ALA A 352 8.72 -9.96 9.40
CA ALA A 352 10.13 -10.17 9.75
C ALA A 352 10.25 -11.15 10.92
N ASP A 353 11.44 -11.69 11.14
CA ASP A 353 11.74 -12.39 12.39
C ASP A 353 12.11 -11.39 13.51
N PRO A 354 12.32 -11.85 14.77
CA PRO A 354 12.77 -10.97 15.86
C PRO A 354 14.13 -10.31 15.64
N ASN A 355 14.96 -10.83 14.73
CA ASN A 355 16.27 -10.30 14.38
C ASN A 355 16.24 -9.37 13.15
N LEU A 356 15.06 -9.19 12.54
CA LEU A 356 14.84 -8.40 11.32
C LEU A 356 15.53 -8.99 10.09
N GLU A 357 15.69 -10.30 10.08
CA GLU A 357 16.26 -11.08 8.98
C GLU A 357 15.15 -11.68 8.09
N PRO A 358 15.46 -12.12 6.87
CA PRO A 358 16.72 -11.92 6.17
C PRO A 358 16.81 -10.52 5.55
N HIS A 359 18.03 -10.04 5.38
CA HIS A 359 18.33 -8.93 4.48
C HIS A 359 19.61 -9.18 3.69
N THR A 360 19.73 -8.55 2.54
CA THR A 360 20.96 -8.62 1.73
C THR A 360 22.09 -7.84 2.43
N PRO A 361 23.36 -8.04 2.02
CA PRO A 361 24.46 -7.22 2.53
C PRO A 361 24.23 -5.73 2.23
N GLY A 362 24.11 -4.93 3.29
CA GLY A 362 23.83 -3.49 3.20
C GLY A 362 22.35 -3.12 3.13
N GLY A 363 21.44 -4.12 3.14
CA GLY A 363 20.00 -3.91 3.21
C GLY A 363 19.51 -3.39 4.56
N CYS A 364 18.20 -3.17 4.67
CA CYS A 364 17.61 -2.57 5.86
C CYS A 364 17.69 -3.47 7.10
N THR A 365 18.48 -3.05 8.09
CA THR A 365 18.68 -3.78 9.36
C THR A 365 17.72 -3.37 10.48
N LEU A 366 16.80 -2.44 10.19
CA LEU A 366 15.84 -1.92 11.17
C LEU A 366 14.38 -2.10 10.71
N CYS A 367 14.15 -2.71 9.55
CA CYS A 367 12.82 -2.77 8.93
C CYS A 367 11.88 -3.74 9.65
N LEU A 368 10.98 -3.18 10.46
CA LEU A 368 10.00 -3.94 11.20
C LEU A 368 8.89 -4.42 10.27
N GLY A 369 8.57 -5.72 10.32
CA GLY A 369 7.40 -6.26 9.64
C GLY A 369 6.08 -5.84 10.32
N ALA A 370 4.97 -5.81 9.61
CA ALA A 370 3.64 -5.74 10.25
C ALA A 370 3.41 -6.92 11.21
N LEU A 371 4.02 -8.07 10.90
CA LEU A 371 4.09 -9.24 11.75
C LEU A 371 5.54 -9.52 12.17
N THR A 372 5.72 -9.98 13.42
CA THR A 372 6.94 -10.67 13.84
C THR A 372 6.66 -12.18 13.90
N ILE A 373 7.45 -12.97 13.19
CA ILE A 373 7.32 -14.43 13.08
C ILE A 373 8.62 -15.10 13.52
N ASP A 374 8.54 -16.01 14.49
CA ASP A 374 9.68 -16.88 14.85
C ASP A 374 9.23 -18.33 14.72
N ARG A 375 9.84 -19.05 13.77
CA ARG A 375 9.51 -20.44 13.43
C ARG A 375 8.02 -20.62 13.16
N ASN A 376 7.28 -21.18 14.11
CA ASN A 376 5.86 -21.49 14.00
C ASN A 376 4.98 -20.58 14.87
N GLN A 377 5.52 -19.47 15.37
CA GLN A 377 4.84 -18.52 16.23
C GLN A 377 4.73 -17.16 15.52
N VAL A 378 3.51 -16.64 15.43
CA VAL A 378 3.25 -15.25 15.04
C VAL A 378 3.00 -14.43 16.31
N PHE A 379 3.83 -13.44 16.60
CA PHE A 379 3.77 -12.68 17.86
C PHE A 379 2.51 -11.81 17.96
N SER A 380 2.06 -11.62 19.20
CA SER A 380 0.95 -10.74 19.57
C SER A 380 1.36 -9.89 20.78
N PRO A 381 1.06 -8.57 20.82
CA PRO A 381 0.34 -7.80 19.80
C PRO A 381 1.10 -7.72 18.46
N ARG A 382 0.40 -7.34 17.40
CA ARG A 382 1.02 -7.10 16.08
C ARG A 382 1.85 -5.81 16.13
N ASN A 383 2.69 -5.58 15.12
CA ASN A 383 3.49 -4.36 15.04
C ASN A 383 2.65 -3.17 14.51
N PRO A 384 3.12 -1.92 14.64
CA PRO A 384 2.32 -0.74 14.31
C PRO A 384 1.74 -0.74 12.89
N ALA A 385 2.51 -1.17 11.89
CA ALA A 385 2.08 -1.26 10.49
C ALA A 385 0.81 -2.13 10.30
N TYR A 386 0.59 -3.13 11.16
CA TYR A 386 -0.66 -3.90 11.18
C TYR A 386 -1.87 -3.00 11.46
N TYR A 387 -1.81 -2.25 12.55
CA TYR A 387 -2.93 -1.43 13.01
C TYR A 387 -3.16 -0.21 12.11
N ILE A 388 -2.09 0.39 11.59
CA ILE A 388 -2.15 1.51 10.62
C ILE A 388 -2.99 1.11 9.41
N ILE A 389 -2.63 0.00 8.76
CA ILE A 389 -3.32 -0.48 7.57
C ILE A 389 -4.72 -1.00 7.91
N ALA A 390 -4.91 -1.68 9.05
CA ALA A 390 -6.23 -2.20 9.44
C ALA A 390 -7.32 -1.11 9.49
N HIS A 391 -6.98 0.11 9.95
CA HIS A 391 -7.90 1.24 10.00
C HIS A 391 -8.47 1.65 8.64
N ALA A 392 -7.74 1.41 7.55
CA ALA A 392 -8.20 1.67 6.18
C ALA A 392 -8.63 0.39 5.47
N ALA A 393 -7.76 -0.62 5.44
CA ALA A 393 -7.96 -1.88 4.73
C ALA A 393 -9.17 -2.67 5.23
N LYS A 394 -9.73 -2.46 6.43
CA LYS A 394 -10.96 -3.21 6.77
C LYS A 394 -12.20 -2.68 6.04
N PHE A 395 -12.26 -1.37 5.80
CA PHE A 395 -13.52 -0.69 5.43
C PHE A 395 -13.45 0.03 4.09
N VAL A 396 -12.28 0.54 3.71
CA VAL A 396 -12.06 1.17 2.41
C VAL A 396 -11.69 0.08 1.42
N ARG A 397 -12.70 -0.53 0.79
CA ARG A 397 -12.53 -1.62 -0.19
C ARG A 397 -12.10 -1.08 -1.55
N PRO A 398 -11.43 -1.88 -2.38
CA PRO A 398 -11.17 -1.49 -3.76
C PRO A 398 -12.42 -0.93 -4.43
N ASN A 399 -12.24 0.12 -5.22
CA ASN A 399 -13.29 0.92 -5.85
C ASN A 399 -14.04 1.89 -4.94
N SER A 400 -13.75 1.96 -3.63
CA SER A 400 -14.25 3.06 -2.79
C SER A 400 -13.80 4.41 -3.36
N ILE A 401 -14.63 5.44 -3.24
CA ILE A 401 -14.34 6.78 -3.73
C ILE A 401 -13.96 7.66 -2.54
N ARG A 402 -12.84 8.38 -2.61
CA ARG A 402 -12.54 9.41 -1.61
C ARG A 402 -13.56 10.54 -1.75
N ILE A 403 -14.16 10.96 -0.64
CA ILE A 403 -15.16 12.04 -0.59
C ILE A 403 -14.71 13.18 0.32
N GLY A 404 -15.43 14.30 0.27
CA GLY A 404 -15.12 15.52 1.02
C GLY A 404 -15.25 15.33 2.53
N SER A 405 -14.30 15.93 3.26
CA SER A 405 -14.40 16.20 4.70
C SER A 405 -13.64 17.47 5.05
N ASN A 406 -14.19 18.28 5.96
CA ASN A 406 -13.54 19.51 6.40
C ASN A 406 -12.28 19.23 7.23
N ILE A 407 -11.36 20.20 7.21
CA ILE A 407 -10.11 20.15 7.98
C ILE A 407 -10.42 20.62 9.41
N VAL A 408 -10.00 19.82 10.39
CA VAL A 408 -10.12 20.14 11.81
C VAL A 408 -8.74 20.05 12.45
N SER A 409 -8.30 21.14 13.08
CA SER A 409 -7.00 21.22 13.76
C SER A 409 -6.94 20.17 14.87
N GLY A 410 -5.83 19.43 14.98
CA GLY A 410 -5.69 18.37 15.98
C GLY A 410 -6.38 17.05 15.62
N LEU A 411 -7.23 17.03 14.59
CA LEU A 411 -7.97 15.85 14.12
C LEU A 411 -7.82 15.64 12.60
N PRO A 412 -6.61 15.35 12.09
CA PRO A 412 -6.43 14.94 10.71
C PRO A 412 -7.39 13.79 10.37
N ASN A 413 -8.11 13.94 9.27
CA ASN A 413 -9.17 13.01 8.88
C ASN A 413 -9.32 12.85 7.36
N VAL A 414 -9.87 11.72 6.94
CA VAL A 414 -10.25 11.46 5.55
C VAL A 414 -11.53 10.63 5.50
N ALA A 415 -12.39 10.93 4.52
CA ALA A 415 -13.64 10.23 4.28
C ALA A 415 -13.63 9.51 2.92
N PHE A 416 -14.29 8.35 2.89
CA PHE A 416 -14.50 7.55 1.69
C PHE A 416 -15.97 7.11 1.62
N GLN A 417 -16.48 6.91 0.41
CA GLN A 417 -17.72 6.20 0.16
C GLN A 417 -17.40 4.85 -0.45
N ARG A 418 -17.91 3.78 0.15
CA ARG A 418 -17.81 2.44 -0.38
C ARG A 418 -18.71 2.29 -1.60
N GLU A 419 -18.23 1.59 -2.62
CA GLU A 419 -19.00 1.41 -3.83
C GLU A 419 -20.09 0.34 -3.69
N ASP A 420 -19.84 -0.69 -2.88
CA ASP A 420 -20.69 -1.88 -2.75
C ASP A 420 -21.99 -1.62 -1.96
N ASP A 421 -21.92 -0.91 -0.85
CA ASP A 421 -23.05 -0.67 0.05
C ASP A 421 -23.34 0.83 0.30
N LYS A 422 -22.58 1.72 -0.34
CA LYS A 422 -22.69 3.19 -0.24
C LYS A 422 -22.46 3.76 1.16
N ARG A 423 -21.97 2.94 2.10
CA ARG A 423 -21.53 3.37 3.42
C ARG A 423 -20.33 4.29 3.34
N LYS A 424 -20.27 5.23 4.25
CA LYS A 424 -19.20 6.22 4.41
C LYS A 424 -18.26 5.76 5.50
N VAL A 425 -16.98 5.80 5.21
CA VAL A 425 -15.90 5.47 6.13
C VAL A 425 -15.15 6.75 6.44
N LEU A 426 -15.11 7.15 7.71
CA LEU A 426 -14.32 8.28 8.19
C LEU A 426 -13.19 7.75 9.08
N ILE A 427 -11.95 8.08 8.75
CA ILE A 427 -10.77 7.78 9.57
C ILE A 427 -10.30 9.09 10.19
N VAL A 428 -10.10 9.10 11.50
CA VAL A 428 -9.68 10.27 12.29
C VAL A 428 -8.53 9.87 13.22
N VAL A 429 -7.47 10.67 13.26
CA VAL A 429 -6.39 10.54 14.25
C VAL A 429 -6.42 11.75 15.17
N ASN A 430 -6.30 11.54 16.49
CA ASN A 430 -5.97 12.62 17.42
C ASN A 430 -4.45 12.76 17.47
N GLU A 431 -3.92 13.79 16.81
CA GLU A 431 -2.48 13.99 16.65
C GLU A 431 -1.78 14.55 17.89
N ASN A 432 -2.53 14.87 18.97
CA ASN A 432 -1.94 15.32 20.22
C ASN A 432 -1.33 14.13 20.97
N ASP A 433 -0.18 14.34 21.62
CA ASP A 433 0.45 13.31 22.46
C ASP A 433 -0.38 12.93 23.69
N SER A 434 -1.24 13.83 24.16
CA SER A 434 -2.10 13.63 25.32
C SER A 434 -3.39 14.46 25.21
N GLY A 435 -4.34 14.17 26.10
CA GLY A 435 -5.62 14.87 26.17
C GLY A 435 -6.67 14.31 25.22
N THR A 436 -7.90 14.22 25.71
CA THR A 436 -9.05 13.76 24.95
C THR A 436 -9.62 14.89 24.12
N GLN A 437 -9.80 14.66 22.83
CA GLN A 437 -10.55 15.56 21.96
C GLN A 437 -11.97 15.03 21.78
N THR A 438 -12.96 15.81 22.22
CA THR A 438 -14.38 15.56 21.95
C THR A 438 -14.80 16.32 20.70
N PHE A 439 -15.45 15.63 19.77
CA PHE A 439 -15.90 16.20 18.51
C PHE A 439 -17.20 15.55 18.05
N GLN A 440 -17.80 16.17 17.03
CA GLN A 440 -18.99 15.67 16.38
C GLN A 440 -18.68 15.17 14.98
N ILE A 441 -19.40 14.12 14.54
CA ILE A 441 -19.40 13.66 13.15
C ILE A 441 -20.77 13.97 12.58
N GLN A 442 -20.82 14.70 11.46
CA GLN A 442 -22.03 14.85 10.67
C GLN A 442 -22.02 13.85 9.51
N CYS A 443 -22.95 12.90 9.54
CA CYS A 443 -23.09 11.89 8.51
C CYS A 443 -24.57 11.55 8.27
N ASN A 444 -24.96 11.41 6.99
CA ASN A 444 -26.34 11.10 6.57
C ASN A 444 -27.39 12.04 7.20
N GLY A 445 -27.07 13.34 7.31
CA GLY A 445 -27.96 14.35 7.90
C GLY A 445 -28.13 14.28 9.42
N LYS A 446 -27.35 13.44 10.11
CA LYS A 446 -27.36 13.28 11.57
C LYS A 446 -26.04 13.68 12.20
N VAL A 447 -26.07 14.01 13.49
CA VAL A 447 -24.90 14.40 14.28
C VAL A 447 -24.63 13.34 15.35
N TYR A 448 -23.37 12.95 15.50
CA TYR A 448 -22.93 11.93 16.46
C TYR A 448 -21.81 12.50 17.33
N ASN A 449 -21.93 12.36 18.66
CA ASN A 449 -20.88 12.80 19.60
C ASN A 449 -19.87 11.67 19.81
N THR A 450 -18.59 11.98 19.74
CA THR A 450 -17.51 11.02 19.99
C THR A 450 -16.29 11.71 20.61
N SER A 451 -15.31 10.92 21.02
CA SER A 451 -14.03 11.42 21.51
C SER A 451 -12.89 10.46 21.21
N LEU A 452 -11.69 11.01 21.05
CA LEU A 452 -10.44 10.26 20.89
C LEU A 452 -9.41 10.76 21.90
N ASN A 453 -8.74 9.83 22.59
CA ASN A 453 -7.60 10.16 23.45
C ASN A 453 -6.38 10.56 22.60
N GLY A 454 -5.43 11.30 23.18
CA GLY A 454 -4.20 11.68 22.50
C GLY A 454 -3.44 10.46 21.99
N GLY A 455 -3.07 10.45 20.71
CA GLY A 455 -2.38 9.35 20.07
C GLY A 455 -3.26 8.16 19.69
N SER A 456 -4.57 8.33 19.67
CA SER A 456 -5.52 7.29 19.23
C SER A 456 -6.07 7.55 17.82
N VAL A 457 -6.50 6.47 17.17
CA VAL A 457 -7.11 6.50 15.83
C VAL A 457 -8.48 5.85 15.89
N GLY A 458 -9.46 6.53 15.31
CA GLY A 458 -10.82 6.05 15.15
C GLY A 458 -11.22 5.86 13.69
N THR A 459 -11.85 4.74 13.37
CA THR A 459 -12.56 4.54 12.11
C THR A 459 -14.06 4.43 12.37
N TYR A 460 -14.85 5.27 11.68
CA TYR A 460 -16.29 5.43 11.86
C TYR A 460 -17.01 5.05 10.57
N ILE A 461 -18.00 4.16 10.66
CA ILE A 461 -18.76 3.68 9.50
C ILE A 461 -20.21 4.13 9.69
N CYS A 462 -20.66 4.97 8.76
CA CYS A 462 -22.03 5.35 8.49
C CYS A 462 -22.33 5.09 7.01
#